data_AF-A0A6A6ZNM0-F1
#
_entry.id   AF-A0A6A6ZNM0-F1
#
_cell.length_a   1.000
_cell.length_b   1.000
_cell.length_c   1.000
_cell.angle_alpha   90.00
_cell.angle_beta   90.00
_cell.angle_gamma   90.00
#
_symmetry.space_group_name_H-M   'P 1'
#
loop_
_entity.id
_entity.type
_entity.pdbx_description
1 polymer ?
#
loop_
_entity_poly.entity_id
_entity_poly.type
_entity_poly.pdbx_seq_one_letter_code
_entity_poly.pdbx_strand_id
1 'polypeptide(L)'
;MESKRQHLSGFPSLAAFISSDKDRTTLIFKRFDELAARNILYLQSELAELQWKQQAFDEEDLKADMATKQCARNYINFERAATQQSNAKQKERKELVKEIRRTLKEYRKALLFESTLASLPPPSKRVLRAFRTEFLNESLGSGSFPTLGGHSTGLYDDIDDLVALRMPESQDRLTTFVQEHLGVLFPDRGRHRHGIAYASDHAMSTFVACFSTLLAALLLIGAIVVLYRTQSASWRLGWIGTFTSLFAGSVGLLTNARRAELFGATAAYAAVLVVFVSGNLGDSPTSTPG
;
A
#
# COMPACT_ATOMS: atom_id res chain seq x y z
N MET A 1 -35.59 -16.73 -4.65
CA MET A 1 -35.70 -15.95 -3.40
C MET A 1 -34.75 -16.58 -2.40
N GLU A 2 -33.56 -16.04 -2.20
CA GLU A 2 -32.65 -16.53 -1.15
C GLU A 2 -33.22 -16.10 0.20
N SER A 3 -33.54 -17.08 1.05
CA SER A 3 -33.89 -16.88 2.44
C SER A 3 -32.73 -16.16 3.14
N LYS A 4 -32.92 -14.88 3.47
CA LYS A 4 -31.93 -14.03 4.12
C LYS A 4 -31.63 -14.63 5.50
N ARG A 5 -30.49 -15.30 5.65
CA ARG A 5 -30.04 -15.84 6.94
C ARG A 5 -29.89 -14.66 7.90
N GLN A 6 -30.70 -14.63 8.96
CA GLN A 6 -30.48 -13.69 10.05
C GLN A 6 -29.26 -14.17 10.83
N HIS A 7 -28.20 -13.39 10.83
CA HIS A 7 -27.01 -13.67 11.62
C HIS A 7 -27.16 -13.11 13.02
N LEU A 8 -26.70 -13.87 14.02
CA LEU A 8 -26.56 -13.39 15.40
C LEU A 8 -25.63 -12.17 15.42
N SER A 9 -26.04 -11.11 16.11
CA SER A 9 -25.20 -9.91 16.33
C SER A 9 -23.92 -10.31 17.07
N GLY A 10 -22.77 -9.99 16.49
CA GLY A 10 -21.45 -10.37 17.02
C GLY A 10 -20.50 -10.79 15.91
N PHE A 11 -19.62 -11.76 16.21
CA PHE A 11 -18.73 -12.34 15.22
C PHE A 11 -19.46 -12.85 13.96
N PRO A 12 -20.62 -13.54 14.03
CA PRO A 12 -21.29 -14.05 12.84
C PRO A 12 -21.81 -12.94 11.92
N SER A 13 -22.44 -11.89 12.47
CA SER A 13 -22.94 -10.77 11.66
C SER A 13 -21.81 -9.94 11.06
N LEU A 14 -20.75 -9.67 11.83
CA LEU A 14 -19.59 -8.91 11.35
C LEU A 14 -18.83 -9.68 10.25
N ALA A 15 -18.61 -10.98 10.43
CA ALA A 15 -17.98 -11.82 9.40
C ALA A 15 -18.84 -11.91 8.14
N ALA A 16 -20.17 -12.06 8.29
CA ALA A 16 -21.09 -12.06 7.16
C ALA A 16 -21.03 -10.73 6.39
N PHE A 17 -21.04 -9.60 7.09
CA PHE A 17 -20.86 -8.28 6.50
C PHE A 17 -19.54 -8.16 5.74
N ILE A 18 -18.41 -8.46 6.39
CA ILE A 18 -17.07 -8.40 5.78
C ILE A 18 -16.98 -9.25 4.51
N SER A 19 -17.57 -10.45 4.53
CA SER A 19 -17.56 -11.37 3.39
C SER A 19 -18.57 -11.03 2.28
N SER A 20 -19.58 -10.20 2.58
CA SER A 20 -20.63 -9.83 1.63
C SER A 20 -20.19 -8.79 0.61
N ASP A 21 -19.10 -8.06 0.91
CA ASP A 21 -18.49 -7.12 0.00
C ASP A 21 -17.76 -7.87 -1.14
N LYS A 22 -18.27 -7.71 -2.36
CA LYS A 22 -17.71 -8.32 -3.57
C LYS A 22 -16.32 -7.77 -3.90
N ASP A 23 -16.12 -6.48 -3.64
CA ASP A 23 -14.85 -5.81 -3.91
C ASP A 23 -13.85 -6.09 -2.79
N ARG A 24 -14.31 -6.67 -1.67
CA ARG A 24 -13.52 -7.05 -0.49
C ARG A 24 -12.75 -5.89 0.14
N THR A 25 -13.22 -4.68 -0.06
CA THR A 25 -12.72 -3.44 0.56
C THR A 25 -12.96 -3.43 2.08
N THR A 26 -13.97 -4.17 2.56
CA THR A 26 -14.27 -4.34 3.99
C THR A 26 -13.39 -5.38 4.70
N LEU A 27 -12.38 -5.97 4.05
CA LEU A 27 -11.37 -6.81 4.71
C LEU A 27 -10.42 -5.97 5.56
N ILE A 28 -10.97 -5.35 6.60
CA ILE A 28 -10.30 -4.44 7.52
C ILE A 28 -10.07 -5.15 8.85
N PHE A 29 -8.81 -5.15 9.31
CA PHE A 29 -8.42 -5.78 10.57
C PHE A 29 -7.44 -4.91 11.34
N LYS A 30 -7.39 -5.11 12.66
CA LYS A 30 -6.41 -4.46 13.53
C LYS A 30 -5.04 -5.11 13.34
N ARG A 31 -4.01 -4.28 13.20
CA ARG A 31 -2.62 -4.71 13.02
C ARG A 31 -1.96 -5.07 14.35
N PHE A 32 -2.34 -4.38 15.42
CA PHE A 32 -1.74 -4.50 16.75
C PHE A 32 -0.27 -4.07 16.74
N ASP A 33 0.03 -2.94 16.10
CA ASP A 33 1.40 -2.46 15.86
C ASP A 33 2.24 -2.37 17.15
N GLU A 34 1.66 -1.83 18.24
CA GLU A 34 2.37 -1.73 19.53
C GLU A 34 2.69 -3.12 20.12
N LEU A 35 1.74 -4.06 20.03
CA LEU A 35 1.92 -5.41 20.56
C LEU A 35 2.93 -6.20 19.73
N ALA A 36 2.90 -6.05 18.41
CA ALA A 36 3.86 -6.62 17.49
C ALA A 36 5.28 -6.09 17.74
N ALA A 37 5.42 -4.77 17.86
CA ALA A 37 6.70 -4.14 18.20
C ALA A 37 7.22 -4.65 19.55
N ARG A 38 6.36 -4.76 20.57
CA ARG A 38 6.71 -5.30 21.88
C ARG A 38 7.19 -6.75 21.80
N ASN A 39 6.53 -7.59 21.00
CA ASN A 39 6.95 -8.97 20.76
C ASN A 39 8.34 -9.05 20.10
N ILE A 40 8.59 -8.21 19.08
CA ILE A 40 9.92 -8.12 18.44
C ILE A 40 10.99 -7.68 19.44
N LEU A 41 10.69 -6.69 20.29
CA LEU A 41 11.62 -6.22 21.33
C LEU A 41 11.96 -7.34 22.32
N TYR A 42 10.97 -8.12 22.77
CA TYR A 42 11.23 -9.28 23.64
C TYR A 42 12.12 -10.32 22.97
N LEU A 43 11.83 -10.68 21.72
CA LEU A 43 12.66 -11.63 20.96
C LEU A 43 14.09 -11.10 20.74
N GLN A 44 14.25 -9.80 20.50
CA GLN A 44 15.56 -9.16 20.36
C GLN A 44 16.35 -9.22 21.67
N SER A 45 15.72 -8.89 22.80
CA SER A 45 16.35 -8.96 24.12
C SER A 45 16.71 -10.39 24.50
N GLU A 46 15.83 -11.37 24.25
CA GLU A 46 16.12 -12.78 24.48
C GLU A 46 17.34 -13.24 23.66
N LEU A 47 17.42 -12.86 22.39
CA LEU A 47 18.60 -13.16 21.55
C LEU A 47 19.88 -12.51 22.06
N ALA A 48 19.81 -11.29 22.59
CA ALA A 48 20.97 -10.61 23.18
C ALA A 48 21.51 -11.37 24.40
N GLU A 49 20.63 -11.85 25.28
CA GLU A 49 20.99 -12.68 26.43
C GLU A 49 21.60 -14.02 26.01
N LEU A 50 21.00 -14.69 25.02
CA LEU A 50 21.53 -15.95 24.48
C LEU A 50 22.89 -15.75 23.80
N GLN A 51 23.07 -14.64 23.08
CA GLN A 51 24.34 -14.26 22.47
C GLN A 51 25.42 -14.01 23.52
N TRP A 52 25.09 -13.30 24.60
CA TRP A 52 26.02 -13.07 25.71
C TRP A 52 26.46 -14.39 26.35
N LYS A 53 25.52 -15.31 26.60
CA LYS A 53 25.86 -16.66 27.11
C LYS A 53 26.77 -17.44 26.17
N GLN A 54 26.52 -17.36 24.86
CA GLN A 54 27.38 -18.00 23.86
C GLN A 54 28.80 -17.43 23.91
N GLN A 55 28.93 -16.11 23.98
CA GLN A 55 30.23 -15.44 24.10
C GLN A 55 30.97 -15.84 25.38
N ALA A 56 30.26 -15.93 26.51
CA ALA A 56 30.85 -16.41 27.76
C ALA A 56 31.42 -17.84 27.63
N PHE A 57 30.70 -18.74 26.96
CA PHE A 57 31.23 -20.08 26.68
C PHE A 57 32.44 -20.07 25.75
N ASP A 58 32.45 -19.21 24.74
CA ASP A 58 33.56 -19.08 23.81
C ASP A 58 34.81 -18.55 24.54
N GLU A 59 34.65 -17.57 25.44
CA GLU A 59 35.74 -17.04 26.29
C GLU A 59 36.34 -18.07 27.24
N GLU A 60 35.50 -18.93 27.82
CA GLU A 60 35.96 -20.05 28.64
C GLU A 60 36.75 -21.06 27.81
N ASP A 61 36.34 -21.35 26.58
CA ASP A 61 37.02 -22.27 25.67
C ASP A 61 38.39 -21.77 25.23
N LEU A 62 38.58 -20.44 25.14
CA LEU A 62 39.89 -19.86 24.85
C LEU A 62 40.94 -20.27 25.89
N LYS A 63 40.53 -20.41 27.16
CA LYS A 63 41.40 -20.78 28.30
C LYS A 63 41.48 -22.30 28.52
N ALA A 64 40.67 -23.08 27.80
CA ALA A 64 40.58 -24.52 27.97
C ALA A 64 41.70 -25.30 27.27
N ASP A 65 41.71 -26.61 27.51
CA ASP A 65 42.65 -27.57 26.93
C ASP A 65 42.42 -27.78 25.42
N MET A 66 43.40 -28.42 24.76
CA MET A 66 43.32 -28.65 23.33
C MET A 66 42.15 -29.57 22.92
N ALA A 67 41.72 -30.49 23.79
CA ALA A 67 40.58 -31.37 23.48
C ALA A 67 39.27 -30.58 23.42
N THR A 68 39.05 -29.65 24.35
CA THR A 68 37.88 -28.74 24.32
C THR A 68 37.88 -27.88 23.06
N LYS A 69 39.03 -27.28 22.72
CA LYS A 69 39.19 -26.49 21.48
C LYS A 69 38.95 -27.30 20.22
N GLN A 70 39.35 -28.58 20.21
CA GLN A 70 39.10 -29.50 19.11
C GLN A 70 37.63 -29.92 19.02
N CYS A 71 36.95 -30.02 20.16
CA CYS A 71 35.51 -30.28 20.23
C CYS A 71 34.70 -29.11 19.64
N ALA A 72 35.03 -27.86 19.99
CA ALA A 72 34.34 -26.66 19.53
C ALA A 72 34.35 -26.47 18.00
N ARG A 73 35.39 -26.96 17.31
CA ARG A 73 35.51 -26.87 15.84
C ARG A 73 34.94 -28.06 15.06
N ASN A 74 34.52 -29.13 15.74
CA ASN A 74 34.04 -30.35 15.10
C ASN A 74 32.66 -30.74 15.62
N TYR A 75 31.64 -30.57 14.78
CA TYR A 75 30.25 -30.81 15.15
C TYR A 75 29.96 -32.24 15.64
N ILE A 76 30.60 -33.25 15.04
CA ILE A 76 30.39 -34.66 15.45
C ILE A 76 30.95 -34.89 16.85
N ASN A 77 32.12 -34.33 17.15
CA ASN A 77 32.73 -34.42 18.48
C ASN A 77 31.89 -33.67 19.52
N PHE A 78 31.39 -32.48 19.17
CA PHE A 78 30.48 -31.70 20.00
C PHE A 78 29.19 -32.47 20.34
N GLU A 79 28.51 -33.02 19.33
CA GLU A 79 27.28 -33.80 19.51
C GLU A 79 27.49 -35.04 20.39
N ARG A 80 28.61 -35.74 20.19
CA ARG A 80 28.98 -36.90 21.02
C ARG A 80 29.24 -36.48 22.47
N ALA A 81 30.02 -35.43 22.67
CA ALA A 81 30.36 -34.93 24.00
C ALA A 81 29.11 -34.44 24.77
N ALA A 82 28.17 -33.79 24.10
CA ALA A 82 26.92 -33.32 24.70
C ALA A 82 25.94 -34.46 25.10
N THR A 83 26.14 -35.67 24.59
CA THR A 83 25.33 -36.85 24.94
C THR A 83 25.92 -37.63 26.13
N GLN A 84 27.17 -37.34 26.51
CA GLN A 84 27.83 -37.97 27.65
C GLN A 84 27.29 -37.42 28.97
N GLN A 85 26.88 -38.30 29.88
CA GLN A 85 26.30 -37.93 31.17
C GLN A 85 27.29 -37.18 32.08
N SER A 86 28.59 -37.40 31.90
CA SER A 86 29.67 -36.72 32.64
C SER A 86 29.95 -35.30 32.14
N ASN A 87 29.42 -34.88 30.99
CA ASN A 87 29.80 -33.62 30.35
C ASN A 87 28.65 -32.61 30.33
N ALA A 88 28.23 -32.19 31.53
CA ALA A 88 27.13 -31.26 31.75
C ALA A 88 27.29 -29.94 30.97
N LYS A 89 28.53 -29.45 30.85
CA LYS A 89 28.86 -28.21 30.14
C LYS A 89 28.58 -28.30 28.63
N GLN A 90 28.91 -29.42 27.99
CA GLN A 90 28.61 -29.61 26.56
C GLN A 90 27.12 -29.81 26.32
N LYS A 91 26.40 -30.41 27.27
CA LYS A 91 24.94 -30.50 27.23
C LYS A 91 24.29 -29.12 27.29
N GLU A 92 24.73 -28.27 28.21
CA GLU A 92 24.24 -26.90 28.35
C GLU A 92 24.46 -26.08 27.06
N ARG A 93 25.64 -26.19 26.45
CA ARG A 93 25.94 -25.56 25.16
C ARG A 93 25.03 -26.05 24.03
N LYS A 94 24.73 -27.35 24.01
CA LYS A 94 23.81 -27.92 23.01
C LYS A 94 22.39 -27.38 23.18
N GLU A 95 21.92 -27.23 24.42
CA GLU A 95 20.62 -26.60 24.67
C GLU A 95 20.64 -25.12 24.28
N LEU A 96 21.69 -24.36 24.62
CA LEU A 96 21.84 -22.97 24.18
C LEU A 96 21.76 -22.83 22.64
N VAL A 97 22.45 -23.70 21.89
CA VAL A 97 22.39 -23.71 20.42
C VAL A 97 20.96 -23.95 19.91
N LYS A 98 20.20 -24.84 20.56
CA LYS A 98 18.80 -25.09 20.18
C LYS A 98 17.92 -23.88 20.48
N GLU A 99 18.09 -23.25 21.64
CA GLU A 99 17.37 -22.04 22.03
C GLU A 99 17.65 -20.91 21.05
N ILE A 100 18.93 -20.62 20.76
CA ILE A 100 19.32 -19.61 19.75
C ILE A 100 18.66 -19.91 18.41
N ARG A 101 18.71 -21.16 17.92
CA ARG A 101 18.09 -21.53 16.63
C ARG A 101 16.59 -21.31 16.61
N ARG A 102 15.89 -21.62 17.70
CA ARG A 102 14.44 -21.41 17.84
C ARG A 102 14.11 -19.93 17.86
N THR A 103 14.68 -19.18 18.81
CA THR A 103 14.37 -17.77 19.03
C THR A 103 14.79 -16.93 17.83
N LEU A 104 15.93 -17.23 17.18
CA LEU A 104 16.37 -16.53 15.97
C LEU A 104 15.42 -16.74 14.78
N LYS A 105 14.86 -17.95 14.65
CA LYS A 105 13.86 -18.25 13.62
C LYS A 105 12.57 -17.48 13.88
N GLU A 106 12.12 -17.42 15.13
CA GLU A 106 10.91 -16.69 15.52
C GLU A 106 11.08 -15.18 15.32
N TYR A 107 12.20 -14.61 15.77
CA TYR A 107 12.56 -13.21 15.55
C TYR A 107 12.58 -12.83 14.06
N ARG A 108 13.30 -13.59 13.23
CA ARG A 108 13.39 -13.32 11.79
C ARG A 108 12.04 -13.44 11.08
N LYS A 109 11.21 -14.40 11.49
CA LYS A 109 9.84 -14.53 10.98
C LYS A 109 8.98 -13.33 11.38
N ALA A 110 9.03 -12.93 12.65
CA ALA A 110 8.28 -11.77 13.13
C ALA A 110 8.66 -10.50 12.35
N LEU A 111 9.96 -10.25 12.13
CA LEU A 111 10.42 -9.12 11.30
C LEU A 111 9.89 -9.16 9.86
N LEU A 112 9.92 -10.33 9.21
CA LEU A 112 9.39 -10.48 7.86
C LEU A 112 7.88 -10.25 7.79
N PHE A 113 7.13 -10.76 8.77
CA PHE A 113 5.69 -10.55 8.86
C PHE A 113 5.36 -9.07 9.09
N GLU A 114 6.04 -8.41 10.04
CA GLU A 114 5.82 -6.99 10.29
C GLU A 114 6.25 -6.10 9.12
N SER A 115 7.35 -6.43 8.44
CA SER A 115 7.74 -5.74 7.21
C SER A 115 6.69 -5.89 6.10
N THR A 116 6.03 -7.05 6.04
CA THR A 116 4.95 -7.30 5.07
C THR A 116 3.70 -6.53 5.47
N LEU A 117 3.34 -6.54 6.76
CA LEU A 117 2.16 -5.84 7.27
C LEU A 117 2.31 -4.32 7.16
N ALA A 118 3.50 -3.79 7.42
CA ALA A 118 3.82 -2.37 7.30
C ALA A 118 3.80 -1.86 5.84
N SER A 119 3.94 -2.76 4.85
CA SER A 119 3.80 -2.38 3.44
C SER A 119 2.35 -2.36 2.96
N LEU A 120 1.43 -2.93 3.74
CA LEU A 120 0.00 -2.86 3.46
C LEU A 120 -0.55 -1.49 3.89
N PRO A 121 -1.42 -0.88 3.07
CA PRO A 121 -1.99 0.42 3.37
C PRO A 121 -3.05 0.36 4.49
N PRO A 122 -3.32 1.51 5.15
CA PRO A 122 -4.53 1.65 5.93
C PRO A 122 -5.78 1.67 5.02
N PRO A 123 -6.97 1.36 5.56
CA PRO A 123 -8.22 1.50 4.82
C PRO A 123 -8.50 2.97 4.45
N SER A 124 -9.26 3.20 3.38
CA SER A 124 -9.68 4.58 3.05
C SER A 124 -10.65 5.11 4.11
N LYS A 125 -10.60 6.41 4.40
CA LYS A 125 -11.48 7.05 5.42
C LYS A 125 -12.96 6.82 5.15
N ARG A 126 -13.36 6.75 3.87
CA ARG A 126 -14.74 6.51 3.44
C ARG A 126 -15.18 5.08 3.75
N VAL A 127 -14.36 4.09 3.39
CA VAL A 127 -14.64 2.68 3.70
C VAL A 127 -14.68 2.47 5.19
N LEU A 128 -13.71 3.01 5.92
CA LEU A 128 -13.68 2.90 7.37
C LEU A 128 -14.92 3.52 8.02
N ARG A 129 -15.41 4.66 7.52
CA ARG A 129 -16.65 5.27 8.03
C ARG A 129 -17.85 4.34 7.81
N ALA A 130 -18.01 3.80 6.60
CA ALA A 130 -19.10 2.87 6.31
C ALA A 130 -19.00 1.58 7.16
N PHE A 131 -17.78 1.06 7.31
CA PHE A 131 -17.48 -0.08 8.17
C PHE A 131 -17.85 0.21 9.63
N ARG A 132 -17.48 1.39 10.16
CA ARG A 132 -17.80 1.79 11.54
C ARG A 132 -19.29 1.93 11.77
N THR A 133 -20.04 2.50 10.83
CA THR A 133 -21.50 2.61 10.93
C THR A 133 -22.17 1.24 11.07
N GLU A 134 -21.69 0.23 10.33
CA GLU A 134 -22.17 -1.15 10.50
C GLU A 134 -21.66 -1.75 11.81
N PHE A 135 -20.36 -1.61 12.12
CA PHE A 135 -19.76 -2.14 13.34
C PHE A 135 -20.43 -1.59 14.61
N LEU A 136 -20.81 -0.32 14.63
CA LEU A 136 -21.49 0.35 15.75
C LEU A 136 -23.02 0.19 15.72
N ASN A 137 -23.57 -0.61 14.79
CA ASN A 137 -25.00 -0.88 14.68
C ASN A 137 -25.86 0.40 14.61
N GLU A 138 -25.31 1.49 14.07
CA GLU A 138 -25.94 2.82 14.09
C GLU A 138 -27.26 2.85 13.32
N SER A 139 -27.41 1.95 12.34
CA SER A 139 -28.60 1.84 11.48
C SER A 139 -29.82 1.22 12.16
N LEU A 140 -29.68 0.69 13.39
CA LEU A 140 -30.73 -0.06 14.08
C LEU A 140 -31.64 0.82 14.98
N GLY A 141 -31.43 2.14 15.02
CA GLY A 141 -32.36 3.11 15.62
C GLY A 141 -32.53 3.06 17.15
N SER A 142 -31.98 2.06 17.83
CA SER A 142 -32.11 1.81 19.28
C SER A 142 -30.91 2.32 20.11
N GLY A 143 -30.10 3.21 19.55
CA GLY A 143 -28.79 3.60 20.09
C GLY A 143 -27.66 2.79 19.44
N SER A 144 -26.50 3.41 19.27
CA SER A 144 -25.33 2.74 18.70
C SER A 144 -24.70 1.82 19.75
N PHE A 145 -24.30 0.62 19.32
CA PHE A 145 -23.54 -0.31 20.15
C PHE A 145 -22.55 -1.09 19.28
N PRO A 146 -21.31 -1.30 19.77
CA PRO A 146 -20.31 -2.05 19.01
C PRO A 146 -20.73 -3.51 18.87
N THR A 147 -20.54 -4.05 17.67
CA THR A 147 -20.85 -5.45 17.32
C THR A 147 -19.97 -6.41 18.13
N LEU A 148 -18.72 -6.00 18.44
CA LEU A 148 -17.83 -6.75 19.32
C LEU A 148 -17.76 -6.04 20.68
N GLY A 149 -18.01 -6.80 21.76
CA GLY A 149 -18.01 -6.28 23.14
C GLY A 149 -16.67 -6.37 23.86
N GLY A 150 -16.65 -5.98 25.14
CA GLY A 150 -15.48 -6.10 26.02
C GLY A 150 -14.30 -5.24 25.57
N HIS A 151 -13.09 -5.81 25.52
CA HIS A 151 -11.89 -5.11 25.02
C HIS A 151 -11.84 -4.99 23.49
N SER A 152 -12.83 -5.55 22.78
CA SER A 152 -12.91 -5.48 21.32
C SER A 152 -13.72 -4.29 20.80
N THR A 153 -14.33 -3.50 21.68
CA THR A 153 -15.21 -2.38 21.29
C THR A 153 -14.46 -1.31 20.51
N GLY A 154 -13.20 -1.04 20.85
CA GLY A 154 -12.38 0.01 20.24
C GLY A 154 -11.37 -0.48 19.21
N LEU A 155 -11.48 -1.73 18.71
CA LEU A 155 -10.48 -2.28 17.78
C LEU A 155 -10.35 -1.46 16.48
N TYR A 156 -11.42 -0.79 16.09
CA TYR A 156 -11.53 -0.07 14.82
C TYR A 156 -11.49 1.46 14.96
N ASP A 157 -11.08 1.99 16.12
CA ASP A 157 -11.11 3.43 16.45
C ASP A 157 -9.93 4.24 15.90
N ASP A 158 -8.77 3.62 15.82
CA ASP A 158 -7.56 4.19 15.21
C ASP A 158 -7.46 3.71 13.76
N ILE A 159 -7.26 4.61 12.80
CA ILE A 159 -7.10 4.24 11.39
C ILE A 159 -5.68 3.79 11.08
N ASP A 160 -4.69 4.28 11.82
CA ASP A 160 -3.27 4.05 11.55
C ASP A 160 -2.85 2.64 11.99
N ASP A 161 -3.50 2.07 13.00
CA ASP A 161 -3.34 0.68 13.47
C ASP A 161 -4.30 -0.32 12.78
N LEU A 162 -4.86 0.05 11.62
CA LEU A 162 -5.70 -0.82 10.78
C LEU A 162 -5.00 -1.15 9.47
N VAL A 163 -5.32 -2.33 8.95
CA VAL A 163 -4.89 -2.78 7.62
C VAL A 163 -6.09 -3.16 6.76
N ALA A 164 -6.04 -2.78 5.48
CA ALA A 164 -6.92 -3.31 4.46
C ALA A 164 -6.21 -4.43 3.69
N LEU A 165 -6.69 -5.67 3.79
CA LEU A 165 -6.05 -6.84 3.14
C LEU A 165 -6.21 -6.84 1.62
N ARG A 166 -7.11 -6.02 1.07
CA ARG A 166 -7.25 -5.82 -0.37
C ARG A 166 -7.38 -4.34 -0.68
N MET A 167 -6.56 -3.90 -1.62
CA MET A 167 -6.72 -2.61 -2.28
C MET A 167 -7.65 -2.77 -3.50
N PRO A 168 -8.60 -1.84 -3.72
CA PRO A 168 -9.10 -1.62 -5.07
C PRO A 168 -7.93 -1.15 -5.95
N GLU A 169 -7.79 -1.74 -7.14
CA GLU A 169 -6.71 -1.39 -8.07
C GLU A 169 -6.79 0.11 -8.42
N SER A 170 -5.71 0.85 -8.09
CA SER A 170 -5.43 2.23 -8.47
C SER A 170 -6.65 3.16 -8.66
N GLN A 171 -7.17 3.72 -7.57
CA GLN A 171 -7.95 4.94 -7.69
C GLN A 171 -6.98 6.07 -8.09
N ASP A 172 -7.02 6.51 -9.35
CA ASP A 172 -6.29 7.69 -9.81
C ASP A 172 -6.62 8.92 -8.95
N ARG A 173 -5.68 9.87 -8.85
CA ARG A 173 -5.88 11.12 -8.09
C ARG A 173 -7.16 11.87 -8.49
N LEU A 174 -7.53 11.78 -9.77
CA LEU A 174 -8.82 12.24 -10.28
C LEU A 174 -10.00 11.47 -9.71
N THR A 175 -9.90 10.15 -9.64
CA THR A 175 -10.93 9.27 -9.07
C THR A 175 -11.23 9.68 -7.64
N THR A 176 -10.21 9.98 -6.83
CA THR A 176 -10.38 10.51 -5.47
C THR A 176 -11.04 11.88 -5.46
N PHE A 177 -10.62 12.81 -6.33
CA PHE A 177 -11.20 14.16 -6.42
C PHE A 177 -12.67 14.15 -6.86
N VAL A 178 -13.01 13.35 -7.88
CA VAL A 178 -14.38 13.16 -8.38
C VAL A 178 -15.24 12.48 -7.31
N GLN A 179 -14.68 11.52 -6.55
CA GLN A 179 -15.39 10.92 -5.42
C GLN A 179 -15.68 11.93 -4.30
N GLU A 180 -14.76 12.84 -4.00
CA GLU A 180 -14.91 13.83 -2.92
C GLU A 180 -15.82 15.01 -3.30
N HIS A 181 -15.77 15.49 -4.55
CA HIS A 181 -16.49 16.69 -4.97
C HIS A 181 -17.72 16.42 -5.86
N LEU A 182 -17.80 15.28 -6.55
CA LEU A 182 -18.83 14.97 -7.55
C LEU A 182 -19.61 13.68 -7.25
N GLY A 183 -19.44 13.08 -6.07
CA GLY A 183 -20.10 11.82 -5.66
C GLY A 183 -21.64 11.84 -5.71
N VAL A 184 -22.26 13.03 -5.81
CA VAL A 184 -23.71 13.21 -5.94
C VAL A 184 -24.22 12.94 -7.37
N LEU A 185 -23.36 13.09 -8.39
CA LEU A 185 -23.74 12.93 -9.80
C LEU A 185 -23.76 11.47 -10.28
N PHE A 186 -23.16 10.56 -9.51
CA PHE A 186 -23.12 9.12 -9.81
C PHE A 186 -23.83 8.32 -8.71
N PRO A 187 -25.16 8.47 -8.54
CA PRO A 187 -25.93 7.66 -7.60
C PRO A 187 -25.99 6.21 -8.10
N ASP A 188 -25.64 5.29 -7.21
CA ASP A 188 -25.59 3.87 -7.51
C ASP A 188 -26.99 3.28 -7.71
N ARG A 189 -27.23 2.62 -8.86
CA ARG A 189 -28.47 1.89 -9.16
C ARG A 189 -28.31 0.43 -8.72
N GLY A 190 -28.18 0.19 -7.41
CA GLY A 190 -27.91 -1.16 -6.91
C GLY A 190 -28.16 -1.36 -5.42
N ARG A 191 -29.43 -1.53 -5.02
CA ARG A 191 -29.90 -2.03 -3.71
C ARG A 191 -29.34 -1.34 -2.45
N HIS A 192 -30.09 -0.32 -2.03
CA HIS A 192 -30.21 0.11 -0.64
C HIS A 192 -30.45 -1.08 0.31
N ARG A 193 -29.51 -1.32 1.24
CA ARG A 193 -29.86 -1.54 2.67
C ARG A 193 -28.68 -1.37 3.67
N HIS A 194 -27.41 -1.31 3.27
CA HIS A 194 -26.30 -1.21 4.26
C HIS A 194 -25.15 -0.33 3.79
N GLY A 195 -25.39 0.98 3.61
CA GLY A 195 -24.40 2.08 3.75
C GLY A 195 -23.13 2.12 2.88
N ILE A 196 -22.75 1.03 2.22
CA ILE A 196 -21.57 0.95 1.36
C ILE A 196 -22.03 1.29 -0.05
N ALA A 197 -22.31 2.58 -0.27
CA ALA A 197 -22.50 3.11 -1.62
C ALA A 197 -21.11 3.27 -2.25
N TYR A 198 -20.62 2.20 -2.90
CA TYR A 198 -19.56 2.33 -3.88
C TYR A 198 -20.24 2.65 -5.22
N ALA A 199 -20.16 3.91 -5.64
CA ALA A 199 -20.39 4.23 -7.04
C ALA A 199 -19.43 3.35 -7.86
N SER A 200 -19.99 2.49 -8.71
CA SER A 200 -19.27 1.46 -9.48
C SER A 200 -17.83 1.87 -9.82
N ASP A 201 -16.85 1.24 -9.17
CA ASP A 201 -15.41 1.52 -9.37
C ASP A 201 -15.03 1.41 -10.86
N HIS A 202 -15.68 0.51 -11.61
CA HIS A 202 -15.53 0.40 -13.05
C HIS A 202 -16.10 1.59 -13.84
N ALA A 203 -17.29 2.08 -13.49
CA ALA A 203 -17.87 3.25 -14.15
C ALA A 203 -17.05 4.52 -13.86
N MET A 204 -16.53 4.64 -12.63
CA MET A 204 -15.70 5.76 -12.21
C MET A 204 -14.33 5.74 -12.90
N SER A 205 -13.65 4.60 -12.93
CA SER A 205 -12.37 4.45 -13.65
C SER A 205 -12.55 4.73 -15.15
N THR A 206 -13.64 4.26 -15.76
CA THR A 206 -13.97 4.54 -17.17
C THR A 206 -14.27 6.03 -17.40
N PHE A 207 -14.98 6.69 -16.50
CA PHE A 207 -15.27 8.12 -16.58
C PHE A 207 -14.00 8.96 -16.47
N VAL A 208 -13.12 8.62 -15.52
CA VAL A 208 -11.83 9.31 -15.32
C VAL A 208 -10.90 9.10 -16.51
N ALA A 209 -10.83 7.89 -17.05
CA ALA A 209 -10.08 7.60 -18.28
C ALA A 209 -10.65 8.37 -19.48
N CYS A 210 -11.97 8.41 -19.65
CA CYS A 210 -12.64 9.16 -20.71
C CYS A 210 -12.40 10.68 -20.57
N PHE A 211 -12.54 11.23 -19.37
CA PHE A 211 -12.32 12.65 -19.10
C PHE A 211 -10.86 13.07 -19.32
N SER A 212 -9.91 12.28 -18.82
CA SER A 212 -8.47 12.56 -18.99
C SER A 212 -8.04 12.49 -20.45
N THR A 213 -8.51 11.49 -21.21
CA THR A 213 -8.26 11.39 -22.66
C THR A 213 -8.91 12.53 -23.44
N LEU A 214 -10.13 12.92 -23.09
CA LEU A 214 -10.82 14.05 -23.72
C LEU A 214 -10.12 15.37 -23.44
N LEU A 215 -9.68 15.60 -22.19
CA LEU A 215 -8.91 16.80 -21.82
C LEU A 215 -7.57 16.86 -22.55
N ALA A 216 -6.86 15.73 -22.64
CA ALA A 216 -5.61 15.64 -23.39
C ALA A 216 -5.81 15.97 -24.89
N ALA A 217 -6.86 15.45 -25.50
CA ALA A 217 -7.22 15.75 -26.89
C ALA A 217 -7.57 17.24 -27.09
N LEU A 218 -8.37 17.82 -26.19
CA LEU A 218 -8.71 19.24 -26.22
C LEU A 218 -7.49 20.14 -26.06
N LEU A 219 -6.56 19.80 -25.17
CA LEU A 219 -5.30 20.53 -25.01
C LEU A 219 -4.45 20.46 -26.28
N LEU A 220 -4.36 19.29 -26.93
CA LEU A 220 -3.62 19.13 -28.19
C LEU A 220 -4.24 19.95 -29.33
N ILE A 221 -5.55 19.80 -29.56
CA ILE A 221 -6.26 20.53 -30.61
C ILE A 221 -6.23 22.04 -30.33
N GLY A 222 -6.46 22.43 -29.07
CA GLY A 222 -6.39 23.83 -28.64
C GLY A 222 -5.02 24.45 -28.88
N ALA A 223 -3.94 23.72 -28.58
CA ALA A 223 -2.57 24.17 -28.86
C ALA A 223 -2.34 24.39 -30.36
N ILE A 224 -2.78 23.47 -31.21
CA ILE A 224 -2.68 23.57 -32.67
C ILE A 224 -3.42 24.81 -33.18
N VAL A 225 -4.66 25.04 -32.73
CA VAL A 225 -5.48 26.19 -33.18
C VAL A 225 -4.86 27.52 -32.74
N VAL A 226 -4.37 27.61 -31.50
CA VAL A 226 -3.72 28.83 -30.99
C VAL A 226 -2.40 29.09 -31.72
N LEU A 227 -1.59 28.05 -31.96
CA LEU A 227 -0.35 28.17 -32.71
C LEU A 227 -0.58 28.54 -34.17
N TYR A 228 -1.67 28.05 -34.79
CA TYR A 228 -2.06 28.43 -36.15
C TYR A 228 -2.45 29.91 -36.26
N ARG A 229 -3.20 30.44 -35.28
CA ARG A 229 -3.60 31.86 -35.27
C ARG A 229 -2.45 32.82 -34.93
N THR A 230 -1.39 32.33 -34.29
CA THR A 230 -0.29 33.18 -33.84
C THR A 230 0.75 33.35 -34.94
N GLN A 231 0.87 34.56 -35.50
CA GLN A 231 1.81 34.85 -36.59
C GLN A 231 3.25 35.14 -36.09
N SER A 232 3.41 35.70 -34.90
CA SER A 232 4.73 36.09 -34.37
C SER A 232 5.52 34.91 -33.79
N ALA A 233 6.75 34.71 -34.25
CA ALA A 233 7.63 33.62 -33.83
C ALA A 233 7.92 33.58 -32.31
N SER A 234 8.13 34.74 -31.67
CA SER A 234 8.41 34.82 -30.23
C SER A 234 7.23 34.33 -29.37
N TRP A 235 5.99 34.65 -29.76
CA TRP A 235 4.81 34.19 -29.05
C TRP A 235 4.51 32.70 -29.28
N ARG A 236 4.86 32.14 -30.46
CA ARG A 236 4.70 30.70 -30.72
C ARG A 236 5.49 29.86 -29.71
N LEU A 237 6.73 30.26 -29.41
CA LEU A 237 7.56 29.55 -28.42
C LEU A 237 6.94 29.61 -27.01
N GLY A 238 6.40 30.76 -26.62
CA GLY A 238 5.69 30.92 -25.34
C GLY A 238 4.45 30.01 -25.24
N TRP A 239 3.67 29.91 -26.32
CA TRP A 239 2.49 29.03 -26.35
C TRP A 239 2.88 27.54 -26.31
N ILE A 240 3.95 27.12 -27.00
CA ILE A 240 4.45 25.73 -26.90
C ILE A 240 4.77 25.39 -25.43
N GLY A 241 5.53 26.26 -24.74
CA GLY A 241 5.87 26.05 -23.34
C GLY A 241 4.64 26.00 -22.42
N THR A 242 3.68 26.88 -22.67
CA THR A 242 2.43 26.96 -21.89
C THR A 242 1.58 25.70 -22.05
N PHE A 243 1.30 25.28 -23.29
CA PHE A 243 0.51 24.07 -23.56
C PHE A 243 1.21 22.79 -23.12
N THR A 244 2.53 22.71 -23.26
CA THR A 244 3.32 21.58 -22.77
C THR A 244 3.25 21.49 -21.24
N SER A 245 3.34 22.64 -20.54
CA SER A 245 3.22 22.69 -19.08
C SER A 245 1.81 22.35 -18.60
N LEU A 246 0.77 22.83 -19.29
CA LEU A 246 -0.62 22.49 -19.02
C LEU A 246 -0.90 21.00 -19.24
N PHE A 247 -0.37 20.41 -20.32
CA PHE A 247 -0.48 18.98 -20.58
C PHE A 247 0.21 18.16 -19.48
N ALA A 248 1.48 18.46 -19.18
CA ALA A 248 2.22 17.77 -18.13
C ALA A 248 1.55 17.90 -16.75
N GLY A 249 1.06 19.11 -16.42
CA GLY A 249 0.29 19.37 -15.21
C GLY A 249 -1.02 18.59 -15.18
N SER A 250 -1.79 18.58 -16.27
CA SER A 250 -3.03 17.81 -16.35
C SER A 250 -2.76 16.32 -16.19
N VAL A 251 -1.86 15.70 -16.96
CA VAL A 251 -1.56 14.27 -16.84
C VAL A 251 -1.01 13.94 -15.45
N GLY A 252 -0.09 14.74 -14.91
CA GLY A 252 0.52 14.47 -13.59
C GLY A 252 -0.40 14.69 -12.39
N LEU A 253 -1.37 15.60 -12.50
CA LEU A 253 -2.37 15.81 -11.45
C LEU A 253 -3.52 14.82 -11.56
N LEU A 254 -3.86 14.40 -12.78
CA LEU A 254 -5.07 13.64 -13.06
C LEU A 254 -4.84 12.13 -13.11
N THR A 255 -3.62 11.65 -13.41
CA THR A 255 -3.30 10.23 -13.57
C THR A 255 -2.21 9.77 -12.61
N ASN A 256 -2.15 8.47 -12.30
CA ASN A 256 -1.02 7.86 -11.58
C ASN A 256 0.16 7.48 -12.49
N ALA A 257 0.40 8.22 -13.59
CA ALA A 257 1.51 7.94 -14.49
C ALA A 257 2.85 7.97 -13.76
N ARG A 258 3.71 6.98 -14.03
CA ARG A 258 5.07 6.95 -13.47
C ARG A 258 5.86 8.16 -14.00
N ARG A 259 6.85 8.63 -13.24
CA ARG A 259 7.68 9.79 -13.64
C ARG A 259 8.25 9.61 -15.06
N ALA A 260 8.72 8.41 -15.39
CA ALA A 260 9.24 8.09 -16.72
C ALA A 260 8.18 8.20 -17.84
N GLU A 261 6.96 7.70 -17.59
CA GLU A 261 5.84 7.79 -18.54
C GLU A 261 5.41 9.24 -18.76
N LEU A 262 5.37 10.03 -17.69
CA LEU A 262 5.04 11.45 -17.74
C LEU A 262 6.09 12.24 -18.55
N PHE A 263 7.38 11.97 -18.36
CA PHE A 263 8.43 12.60 -19.16
C PHE A 263 8.33 12.18 -20.64
N GLY A 264 8.09 10.90 -20.92
CA GLY A 264 7.91 10.41 -22.29
C GLY A 264 6.72 11.04 -23.00
N ALA A 265 5.55 11.06 -22.35
CA ALA A 265 4.34 11.67 -22.90
C ALA A 265 4.50 13.18 -23.11
N THR A 266 5.13 13.89 -22.17
CA THR A 266 5.39 15.34 -22.29
C THR A 266 6.37 15.64 -23.42
N ALA A 267 7.43 14.85 -23.57
CA ALA A 267 8.38 14.99 -24.67
C ALA A 267 7.73 14.74 -26.04
N ALA A 268 6.90 13.69 -26.14
CA ALA A 268 6.14 13.40 -27.36
C ALA A 268 5.19 14.54 -27.71
N TYR A 269 4.44 15.06 -26.73
CA TYR A 269 3.53 16.19 -26.92
C TYR A 269 4.29 17.45 -27.38
N ALA A 270 5.40 17.80 -26.72
CA ALA A 270 6.23 18.93 -27.10
C ALA A 270 6.79 18.78 -28.52
N ALA A 271 7.26 17.58 -28.88
CA ALA A 271 7.77 17.29 -30.22
C ALA A 271 6.71 17.52 -31.31
N VAL A 272 5.47 17.07 -31.08
CA VAL A 272 4.36 17.29 -32.02
C VAL A 272 4.10 18.79 -32.23
N LEU A 273 4.08 19.59 -31.17
CA LEU A 273 3.88 21.04 -31.28
C LEU A 273 5.04 21.74 -32.00
N VAL A 274 6.28 21.34 -31.71
CA VAL A 274 7.47 21.92 -32.36
C VAL A 274 7.49 21.58 -33.86
N VAL A 275 7.20 20.33 -34.23
CA VAL A 275 7.13 19.91 -35.64
C VAL A 275 6.04 20.68 -36.39
N PHE A 276 4.87 20.87 -35.77
CA PHE A 276 3.78 21.66 -36.36
C PHE A 276 4.20 23.11 -36.65
N VAL A 277 4.90 23.76 -35.69
CA VAL A 277 5.40 25.13 -35.88
C VAL A 277 6.48 25.21 -36.96
N SER A 278 7.39 24.23 -37.02
CA SER A 278 8.46 24.17 -38.02
C SER A 278 7.91 24.00 -39.44
N GLY A 279 6.86 23.20 -39.63
CA GLY A 279 6.21 23.04 -40.93
C GLY A 279 5.60 24.34 -41.47
N ASN A 280 5.00 25.15 -40.59
CA ASN A 280 4.33 26.40 -40.97
C ASN A 280 5.30 27.58 -41.24
N LEU A 281 6.59 27.43 -40.90
CA LEU A 281 7.62 28.43 -41.21
C LEU A 281 8.17 28.29 -42.65
N GLY A 282 7.93 27.14 -43.31
CA GLY A 282 8.42 26.85 -44.66
C GLY A 282 7.66 27.52 -45.81
N ASP A 283 6.49 28.10 -45.55
CA ASP A 283 5.60 28.70 -46.56
C ASP A 283 5.76 30.22 -46.75
N SER A 284 6.84 30.82 -46.23
CA SER A 284 7.10 32.26 -46.47
C SER A 284 7.54 32.48 -47.93
N PRO A 285 6.78 33.21 -48.78
CA PRO A 285 7.17 33.43 -50.15
C PRO A 285 8.39 34.36 -50.17
N THR A 286 9.51 33.84 -50.69
CA THR A 286 10.69 34.63 -51.04
C THR A 286 10.29 35.68 -52.08
N SER A 287 10.19 36.94 -51.66
CA SER A 287 10.10 38.07 -52.57
C SER A 287 11.44 38.21 -53.31
N THR A 288 11.43 37.89 -54.60
CA THR A 288 12.51 38.16 -55.55
C THR A 288 12.75 39.68 -55.66
N PRO A 289 13.99 40.17 -55.54
CA PRO A 289 14.28 41.56 -55.86
C PRO A 289 14.41 41.70 -57.38
N GLY A 290 13.60 42.60 -57.95
CA GLY A 290 13.80 43.16 -59.29
C GLY A 290 14.65 44.43 -59.24
#